data_AF-A0A5S4YSQ6-F1
#
_entry.id   AF-A0A5S4YSQ6-F1
#
_cell.length_a   1.000
_cell.length_b   1.000
_cell.length_c   1.000
_cell.angle_alpha   90.00
_cell.angle_beta   90.00
_cell.angle_gamma   90.00
#
_symmetry.space_group_name_H-M   'P 1'
#
loop_
_entity.id
_entity.type
_entity.pdbx_description
1 polymer ?
#
loop_
_entity_poly.entity_id
_entity_poly.type
_entity_poly.pdbx_seq_one_letter_code
_entity_poly.pdbx_strand_id
1 'polypeptide(L)'
;MVDAPREEMSDWLAALRDPIGGDLKLSSFVRAPEHIPNVLSAVGEQQPSDRRRIVVALDRWATNLWFASEFKPSLSFTETRQRLERIVAAGKILRTNMHAELRFAISWANVLKAPIAARDDVIDAMHIPDATFDVGLMFLIEGADELLSNPEAYRAVFWQPPGTERHKSLVRALLWEPLLDLLDEFKLESYDQHQPLIHSIRSLHLACGIEAPNESAVRVAVHERKKAALSQPANSPPT
;
A
#
# COMPACT_ATOMS: atom_id res chain seq x y z
N MET A 1 6.29 24.61 -21.98
CA MET A 1 6.32 23.98 -20.65
C MET A 1 6.07 25.10 -19.65
N VAL A 2 4.88 25.13 -19.06
CA VAL A 2 4.58 26.06 -17.98
C VAL A 2 5.05 25.34 -16.73
N ASP A 3 6.12 25.87 -16.11
CA ASP A 3 6.53 25.44 -14.77
C ASP A 3 5.33 25.67 -13.85
N ALA A 4 4.76 24.57 -13.34
CA ALA A 4 3.78 24.65 -12.26
C ALA A 4 4.43 25.42 -11.10
N PRO A 5 3.72 26.34 -10.44
CA PRO A 5 4.26 27.04 -9.29
C PRO A 5 4.73 25.99 -8.29
N ARG A 6 5.98 26.08 -7.83
CA ARG A 6 6.42 25.36 -6.65
C ARG A 6 5.50 25.82 -5.52
N GLU A 7 4.47 25.02 -5.21
CA GLU A 7 3.67 25.18 -4.01
C GLU A 7 4.66 25.37 -2.86
N GLU A 8 4.63 26.55 -2.25
CA GLU A 8 5.43 26.86 -1.07
C GLU A 8 5.16 25.74 -0.05
N MET A 9 6.22 24.97 0.25
CA MET A 9 6.13 23.86 1.16
C MET A 9 5.60 24.40 2.49
N SER A 10 4.43 23.91 2.91
CA SER A 10 3.77 24.38 4.14
C SER A 10 4.76 24.40 5.30
N ASP A 11 4.81 25.51 6.05
CA ASP A 11 5.83 25.77 7.09
C ASP A 11 6.02 24.60 8.08
N TRP A 12 4.96 23.83 8.34
CA TRP A 12 5.01 22.66 9.22
C TRP A 12 5.72 21.45 8.59
N LEU A 13 5.68 21.26 7.26
CA LEU A 13 6.44 20.22 6.56
C LEU A 13 7.93 20.54 6.54
N ALA A 14 8.27 21.82 6.38
CA ALA A 14 9.66 22.30 6.47
C ALA A 14 10.26 21.98 7.84
N ALA A 15 9.47 22.08 8.91
CA ALA A 15 9.87 21.75 10.27
C ALA A 15 10.16 20.25 10.49
N LEU A 16 9.82 19.38 9.53
CA LEU A 16 10.09 17.93 9.57
C LEU A 16 11.31 17.52 8.74
N ARG A 17 12.10 18.48 8.27
CA ARG A 17 13.32 18.22 7.50
C ARG A 17 14.30 17.36 8.30
N ASP A 18 14.78 16.31 7.66
CA ASP A 18 15.83 15.46 8.22
C ASP A 18 17.20 15.91 7.68
N PRO A 19 18.24 16.01 8.52
CA PRO A 19 19.57 16.45 8.07
C PRO A 19 20.23 15.49 7.07
N ILE A 20 19.83 14.21 7.04
CA ILE A 20 20.36 13.18 6.14
C ILE A 20 19.40 12.92 4.98
N GLY A 21 18.11 12.71 5.28
CA GLY A 21 17.04 12.37 4.33
C GLY A 21 16.36 13.57 3.67
N GLY A 22 16.74 14.79 4.03
CA GLY A 22 16.23 16.02 3.42
C GLY A 22 14.76 16.31 3.71
N ASP A 23 14.15 17.12 2.84
CA ASP A 23 12.77 17.56 2.97
C ASP A 23 11.79 16.39 2.80
N LEU A 24 10.75 16.36 3.62
CA LEU A 24 9.68 15.36 3.49
C LEU A 24 8.75 15.77 2.34
N LYS A 25 8.57 14.87 1.37
CA LYS A 25 7.59 15.04 0.29
C LYS A 25 6.47 14.04 0.47
N LEU A 26 5.24 14.54 0.56
CA LEU A 26 4.05 13.71 0.62
C LEU A 26 3.69 13.20 -0.77
N SER A 27 3.11 12.01 -0.85
CA SER A 27 2.52 11.51 -2.09
C SER A 27 1.31 12.35 -2.51
N SER A 28 0.92 12.22 -3.79
CA SER A 28 -0.31 12.83 -4.32
C SER A 28 -1.61 12.26 -3.72
N PHE A 29 -1.51 11.25 -2.86
CA PHE A 29 -2.67 10.61 -2.21
C PHE A 29 -3.07 11.32 -0.91
N VAL A 30 -2.19 12.14 -0.32
CA VAL A 30 -2.60 13.16 0.65
C VAL A 30 -3.16 14.34 -0.14
N ARG A 31 -4.48 14.51 -0.10
CA ARG A 31 -5.21 15.51 -0.88
C ARG A 31 -5.28 16.87 -0.21
N ALA A 32 -5.26 16.91 1.13
CA ALA A 32 -5.35 18.13 1.91
C ALA A 32 -4.35 18.08 3.09
N PRO A 33 -3.05 18.28 2.82
CA PRO A 33 -1.99 18.14 3.81
C PRO A 33 -2.14 19.10 5.02
N GLU A 34 -2.85 20.21 4.87
CA GLU A 34 -3.18 21.17 5.94
C GLU A 34 -3.93 20.56 7.13
N HIS A 35 -4.54 19.38 6.98
CA HIS A 35 -5.21 18.68 8.07
C HIS A 35 -4.29 17.74 8.88
N ILE A 36 -3.08 17.44 8.39
CA ILE A 36 -2.12 16.56 9.08
C ILE A 36 -1.70 17.11 10.46
N PRO A 37 -1.44 18.42 10.66
CA PRO A 37 -1.10 18.97 11.97
C PRO A 37 -2.14 18.63 13.06
N ASN A 38 -3.43 18.60 12.73
CA ASN A 38 -4.48 18.22 13.67
C ASN A 38 -4.37 16.75 14.07
N VAL A 39 -3.99 15.87 13.14
CA VAL A 39 -3.72 14.46 13.44
C VAL A 39 -2.50 14.31 14.36
N LEU A 40 -1.45 15.10 14.13
CA LEU A 40 -0.25 15.09 14.98
C LEU A 40 -0.53 15.59 16.40
N SER A 41 -1.37 16.62 16.55
CA SER A 41 -1.76 17.13 17.88
C SER A 41 -2.46 16.07 18.74
N ALA A 42 -3.12 15.10 18.12
CA ALA A 42 -3.77 13.99 18.78
C ALA A 42 -2.79 13.12 19.55
N VAL A 43 -1.58 12.98 19.01
CA VAL A 43 -0.54 12.07 19.49
C VAL A 43 0.26 12.71 20.65
N GLY A 44 -0.10 13.92 21.10
CA GLY A 44 0.58 14.66 22.17
C GLY A 44 1.77 15.51 21.70
N GLU A 45 2.77 15.68 22.57
CA GLU A 45 4.04 16.31 22.21
C GLU A 45 5.02 15.22 21.76
N GLN A 46 5.62 15.36 20.58
CA GLN A 46 6.60 14.42 20.05
C GLN A 46 7.87 15.13 19.62
N GLN A 47 8.96 14.36 19.64
CA GLN A 47 10.22 14.77 19.04
C GLN A 47 10.06 14.93 17.51
N PRO A 48 10.85 15.80 16.86
CA PRO A 48 10.77 16.02 15.41
C PRO A 48 10.88 14.72 14.57
N SER A 49 11.72 13.78 15.00
CA SER A 49 11.89 12.47 14.36
C SER A 49 10.61 11.64 14.38
N ASP A 50 9.89 11.65 15.51
CA ASP A 50 8.64 10.92 15.69
C ASP A 50 7.53 11.56 14.85
N ARG A 51 7.46 12.90 14.82
CA ARG A 51 6.52 13.61 13.93
C ARG A 51 6.75 13.22 12.47
N ARG A 52 8.01 13.19 12.02
CA ARG A 52 8.34 12.76 10.65
C ARG A 52 7.89 11.32 10.40
N ARG A 53 8.16 10.40 11.33
CA ARG A 53 7.74 9.00 11.23
C ARG A 53 6.22 8.86 11.12
N ILE A 54 5.47 9.60 11.94
CA ILE A 54 4.01 9.61 11.90
C ILE A 54 3.52 10.10 10.54
N VAL A 55 4.05 11.21 10.03
CA VAL A 55 3.62 11.76 8.73
C VAL A 55 3.91 10.80 7.58
N VAL A 56 5.06 10.11 7.58
CA VAL A 56 5.36 9.05 6.61
C VAL A 56 4.35 7.90 6.70
N ALA A 57 3.96 7.52 7.91
CA ALA A 57 2.92 6.50 8.11
C ALA A 57 1.56 6.96 7.57
N LEU A 58 1.14 8.20 7.84
CA LEU A 58 -0.10 8.79 7.33
C LEU A 58 -0.14 8.79 5.79
N ASP A 59 0.96 9.18 5.15
CA ASP A 59 1.09 9.18 3.69
C ASP A 59 0.95 7.76 3.11
N ARG A 60 1.59 6.78 3.76
CA ARG A 60 1.45 5.37 3.40
C ARG A 60 0.01 4.88 3.57
N TRP A 61 -0.68 5.26 4.64
CA TRP A 61 -2.08 4.87 4.85
C TRP A 61 -3.01 5.47 3.78
N ALA A 62 -2.82 6.73 3.44
CA ALA A 62 -3.55 7.39 2.35
C ALA A 62 -3.32 6.69 1.00
N THR A 63 -2.06 6.35 0.71
CA THR A 63 -1.67 5.59 -0.49
C THR A 63 -2.36 4.23 -0.54
N ASN A 64 -2.26 3.46 0.54
CA ASN A 64 -2.86 2.13 0.63
C ASN A 64 -4.38 2.19 0.47
N LEU A 65 -5.04 3.16 1.10
CA LEU A 65 -6.48 3.34 0.99
C LEU A 65 -6.91 3.67 -0.44
N TRP A 66 -6.18 4.55 -1.12
CA TRP A 66 -6.48 4.91 -2.49
C TRP A 66 -6.38 3.68 -3.40
N PHE A 67 -5.27 2.94 -3.32
CA PHE A 67 -5.11 1.71 -4.11
C PHE A 67 -6.16 0.66 -3.76
N ALA A 68 -6.51 0.47 -2.50
CA ALA A 68 -7.57 -0.47 -2.09
C ALA A 68 -8.95 -0.07 -2.62
N SER A 69 -9.19 1.24 -2.80
CA SER A 69 -10.48 1.77 -3.26
C SER A 69 -10.62 1.65 -4.78
N GLU A 70 -9.54 1.91 -5.52
CA GLU A 70 -9.47 1.80 -6.98
C GLU A 70 -9.34 0.35 -7.44
N PHE A 71 -8.46 -0.41 -6.81
CA PHE A 71 -8.21 -1.80 -7.18
C PHE A 71 -9.17 -2.74 -6.44
N LYS A 72 -10.29 -3.04 -7.08
CA LYS A 72 -11.23 -4.07 -6.61
C LYS A 72 -10.86 -5.42 -7.21
N PRO A 73 -10.39 -6.39 -6.41
CA PRO A 73 -10.09 -7.72 -6.93
C PRO A 73 -11.37 -8.34 -7.50
N SER A 74 -11.36 -8.67 -8.79
CA SER A 74 -12.50 -9.28 -9.48
C SER A 74 -12.63 -10.78 -9.23
N LEU A 75 -11.56 -11.40 -8.73
CA LEU A 75 -11.48 -12.83 -8.49
C LEU A 75 -11.62 -13.13 -7.00
N SER A 76 -12.27 -14.25 -6.69
CA SER A 76 -12.23 -14.80 -5.34
C SER A 76 -10.81 -15.21 -4.95
N PHE A 77 -10.57 -15.36 -3.65
CA PHE A 77 -9.28 -15.85 -3.15
C PHE A 77 -8.91 -17.22 -3.76
N THR A 78 -9.89 -18.14 -3.82
CA THR A 78 -9.70 -19.48 -4.40
C THR A 78 -9.35 -19.41 -5.88
N GLU A 79 -10.06 -18.59 -6.67
CA GLU A 79 -9.76 -18.43 -8.10
C GLU A 79 -8.40 -17.77 -8.32
N THR A 80 -8.06 -16.77 -7.51
CA THR A 80 -6.76 -16.09 -7.58
C THR A 80 -5.65 -17.10 -7.34
N ARG A 81 -5.75 -17.89 -6.26
CA ARG A 81 -4.80 -18.96 -5.94
C ARG A 81 -4.65 -19.95 -7.08
N GLN A 82 -5.75 -20.49 -7.61
CA GLN A 82 -5.70 -21.44 -8.73
C GLN A 82 -5.03 -20.84 -9.98
N ARG A 83 -5.26 -19.56 -10.27
CA ARG A 83 -4.61 -18.89 -11.41
C ARG A 83 -3.13 -18.67 -11.18
N LEU A 84 -2.73 -18.27 -9.98
CA LEU A 84 -1.31 -18.14 -9.61
C LEU A 84 -0.59 -19.49 -9.72
N GLU A 85 -1.19 -20.58 -9.22
CA GLU A 85 -0.63 -21.93 -9.34
C GLU A 85 -0.41 -22.32 -10.80
N ARG A 86 -1.37 -22.01 -11.69
CA ARG A 86 -1.23 -22.25 -13.14
C ARG A 86 -0.14 -21.38 -13.77
N ILE A 87 -0.01 -20.12 -13.38
CA ILE A 87 1.05 -19.22 -13.86
C ILE A 87 2.42 -19.78 -13.50
N VAL A 88 2.61 -20.18 -12.24
CA VAL A 88 3.87 -20.78 -11.77
C VAL A 88 4.19 -22.06 -12.53
N ALA A 89 3.21 -22.98 -12.67
CA ALA A 89 3.41 -24.23 -13.38
C ALA A 89 3.74 -24.01 -14.86
N ALA A 90 2.95 -23.19 -15.57
CA ALA A 90 3.15 -22.89 -16.98
C ALA A 90 4.48 -22.16 -17.22
N GLY A 91 4.83 -21.18 -16.37
CA GLY A 91 6.07 -20.44 -16.47
C GLY A 91 7.30 -21.34 -16.27
N LYS A 92 7.27 -22.25 -15.28
CA LYS A 92 8.34 -23.24 -15.07
C LYS A 92 8.48 -24.18 -16.29
N ILE A 93 7.37 -24.67 -16.85
CA ILE A 93 7.38 -25.51 -18.06
C ILE A 93 7.98 -24.73 -19.25
N LEU A 94 7.53 -23.49 -19.45
CA LEU A 94 8.01 -22.64 -20.54
C LEU A 94 9.51 -22.39 -20.41
N ARG A 95 9.99 -22.02 -19.22
CA ARG A 95 11.41 -21.78 -18.95
C ARG A 95 12.27 -23.02 -19.23
N THR A 96 11.83 -24.20 -18.81
CA THR A 96 12.60 -25.45 -19.01
C THR A 96 12.67 -25.86 -20.48
N ASN A 97 11.59 -25.66 -21.24
CA ASN A 97 11.50 -26.15 -22.62
C ASN A 97 11.91 -25.12 -23.68
N MET A 98 11.96 -23.83 -23.35
CA MET A 98 12.22 -22.76 -24.31
C MET A 98 13.72 -22.51 -24.50
N HIS A 99 14.37 -23.40 -25.27
CA HIS A 99 15.79 -23.29 -25.63
C HIS A 99 16.08 -21.96 -26.37
N ALA A 100 17.32 -21.44 -26.26
CA ALA A 100 17.72 -20.17 -26.89
C ALA A 100 17.45 -20.15 -28.41
N GLU A 101 17.74 -21.25 -29.10
CA GLU A 101 17.49 -21.38 -30.54
C GLU A 101 16.00 -21.29 -30.91
N LEU A 102 15.12 -21.89 -30.10
CA LEU A 102 13.68 -21.83 -30.31
C LEU A 102 13.15 -20.42 -30.06
N ARG A 103 13.68 -19.72 -29.04
CA ARG A 103 13.35 -18.31 -28.79
C ARG A 103 13.72 -17.45 -29.97
N PHE A 104 14.95 -17.57 -30.47
CA PHE A 104 15.41 -16.86 -31.65
C PHE A 104 14.51 -17.14 -32.85
N ALA A 105 14.20 -18.42 -33.12
CA ALA A 105 13.35 -18.80 -34.25
C ALA A 105 11.93 -18.21 -34.16
N ILE A 106 11.31 -18.24 -32.98
CA ILE A 106 9.98 -17.63 -32.76
C ILE A 106 10.04 -16.12 -32.95
N SER A 107 11.04 -15.45 -32.37
CA SER A 107 11.23 -14.01 -32.52
C SER A 107 11.41 -13.62 -33.99
N TRP A 108 12.27 -14.34 -34.70
CA TRP A 108 12.54 -14.10 -36.11
C TRP A 108 11.30 -14.36 -36.99
N ALA A 109 10.50 -15.39 -36.68
CA ALA A 109 9.26 -15.64 -37.38
C ALA A 109 8.27 -14.46 -37.25
N ASN A 110 8.22 -13.80 -36.08
CA ASN A 110 7.39 -12.61 -35.87
C ASN A 110 7.91 -11.41 -36.68
N VAL A 111 9.23 -11.20 -36.73
CA VAL A 111 9.84 -10.19 -37.60
C VAL A 111 9.47 -10.43 -39.06
N LEU A 112 9.60 -11.67 -39.55
CA LEU A 112 9.29 -12.01 -40.94
C LEU A 112 7.81 -11.81 -41.29
N LYS A 113 6.91 -11.99 -40.34
CA LYS A 113 5.47 -11.73 -40.49
C LYS A 113 5.14 -10.24 -40.58
N ALA A 114 5.97 -9.37 -40.01
CA ALA A 114 5.77 -7.93 -40.08
C ALA A 114 5.97 -7.40 -41.53
N PRO A 115 5.22 -6.36 -41.95
CA PRO A 115 5.47 -5.66 -43.20
C PRO A 115 6.92 -5.18 -43.28
N ILE A 116 7.53 -5.25 -44.47
CA ILE A 116 8.97 -4.94 -44.66
C ILE A 116 9.35 -3.59 -44.03
N ALA A 117 8.53 -2.55 -44.22
CA ALA A 117 8.77 -1.21 -43.69
C ALA A 117 8.78 -1.11 -42.15
N ALA A 118 8.22 -2.10 -41.43
CA ALA A 118 8.15 -2.12 -39.98
C ALA A 118 9.08 -3.17 -39.35
N ARG A 119 9.88 -3.89 -40.16
CA ARG A 119 10.73 -4.97 -39.64
C ARG A 119 11.84 -4.46 -38.76
N ASP A 120 12.46 -3.33 -39.12
CA ASP A 120 13.53 -2.73 -38.33
C ASP A 120 13.01 -2.26 -36.96
N ASP A 121 11.82 -1.65 -36.90
CA ASP A 121 11.16 -1.29 -35.64
C ASP A 121 10.87 -2.52 -34.75
N VAL A 122 10.46 -3.64 -35.35
CA VAL A 122 10.21 -4.89 -34.62
C VAL A 122 11.53 -5.50 -34.15
N ILE A 123 12.58 -5.47 -34.96
CA ILE A 123 13.92 -5.94 -34.58
C ILE A 123 14.45 -5.11 -33.41
N ASP A 124 14.32 -3.78 -33.46
CA ASP A 124 14.74 -2.87 -32.39
C ASP A 124 13.94 -3.09 -31.10
N ALA A 125 12.63 -3.28 -31.21
CA ALA A 125 11.79 -3.64 -30.07
C ALA A 125 12.13 -5.04 -29.49
N MET A 126 12.66 -5.94 -30.33
CA MET A 126 13.10 -7.28 -29.97
C MET A 126 14.57 -7.36 -29.58
N HIS A 127 15.35 -6.28 -29.73
CA HIS A 127 16.75 -6.17 -29.30
C HIS A 127 16.82 -6.01 -27.77
N ILE A 128 16.05 -6.82 -27.07
CA ILE A 128 16.14 -7.04 -25.65
C ILE A 128 17.12 -8.21 -25.51
N PRO A 129 18.30 -8.02 -24.88
CA PRO A 129 19.31 -9.08 -24.75
C PRO A 129 18.66 -10.36 -24.21
N ASP A 130 19.06 -11.55 -24.68
CA ASP A 130 18.49 -12.86 -24.29
C ASP A 130 18.19 -13.01 -22.78
N ALA A 131 18.98 -12.35 -21.94
CA ALA A 131 18.80 -12.29 -20.49
C ALA A 131 17.46 -11.68 -20.04
N THR A 132 16.85 -10.77 -20.79
CA THR A 132 15.69 -9.98 -20.35
C THR A 132 14.35 -10.71 -20.45
N PHE A 133 14.17 -11.60 -21.44
CA PHE A 133 13.01 -12.49 -21.49
C PHE A 133 13.03 -13.46 -20.30
N ASP A 134 14.19 -14.04 -20.02
CA ASP A 134 14.35 -14.97 -18.90
C ASP A 134 14.16 -14.26 -17.56
N VAL A 135 14.66 -13.02 -17.42
CA VAL A 135 14.44 -12.19 -16.23
C VAL A 135 12.97 -11.82 -16.06
N GLY A 136 12.27 -11.41 -17.13
CA GLY A 136 10.86 -11.05 -17.07
C GLY A 136 9.95 -12.23 -16.71
N LEU A 137 10.18 -13.39 -17.34
CA LEU A 137 9.46 -14.62 -17.00
C LEU A 137 9.78 -15.08 -15.58
N MET A 138 11.04 -15.02 -15.17
CA MET A 138 11.46 -15.36 -13.81
C MET A 138 10.79 -14.45 -12.78
N PHE A 139 10.77 -13.14 -13.01
CA PHE A 139 10.11 -12.17 -12.14
C PHE A 139 8.62 -12.46 -11.96
N LEU A 140 7.91 -12.81 -13.04
CA LEU A 140 6.50 -13.20 -12.96
C LEU A 140 6.29 -14.50 -12.17
N ILE A 141 7.15 -15.50 -12.38
CA ILE A 141 7.07 -16.78 -11.66
C ILE A 141 7.34 -16.56 -10.17
N GLU A 142 8.43 -15.88 -9.82
CA GLU A 142 8.83 -15.60 -8.44
C GLU A 142 7.79 -14.74 -7.72
N GLY A 143 7.28 -13.70 -8.36
CA GLY A 143 6.20 -12.89 -7.80
C GLY A 143 4.92 -13.70 -7.56
N ALA A 144 4.55 -14.59 -8.49
CA ALA A 144 3.38 -15.45 -8.30
C ALA A 144 3.59 -16.49 -7.18
N ASP A 145 4.80 -17.04 -7.05
CA ASP A 145 5.15 -18.00 -6.00
C ASP A 145 5.20 -17.33 -4.62
N GLU A 146 5.72 -16.11 -4.52
CA GLU A 146 5.69 -15.26 -3.31
C GLU A 146 4.25 -15.01 -2.87
N LEU A 147 3.36 -14.63 -3.80
CA LEU A 147 1.94 -14.41 -3.48
C LEU A 147 1.21 -15.67 -3.01
N LEU A 148 1.66 -16.86 -3.42
CA LEU A 148 1.10 -18.15 -2.99
C LEU A 148 1.62 -18.59 -1.62
N SER A 149 2.90 -18.36 -1.36
CA SER A 149 3.61 -18.84 -0.18
C SER A 149 3.58 -17.86 0.99
N ASN A 150 3.36 -16.58 0.72
CA ASN A 150 3.35 -15.50 1.71
C ASN A 150 1.96 -14.82 1.80
N PRO A 151 1.15 -15.19 2.80
CA PRO A 151 -0.16 -14.57 3.03
C PRO A 151 -0.09 -13.06 3.30
N GLU A 152 1.01 -12.56 3.85
CA GLU A 152 1.19 -11.13 4.12
C GLU A 152 1.47 -10.38 2.83
N ALA A 153 2.33 -10.90 1.96
CA ALA A 153 2.58 -10.34 0.64
C ALA A 153 1.30 -10.33 -0.20
N TYR A 154 0.52 -11.42 -0.17
CA TYR A 154 -0.79 -11.47 -0.81
C TYR A 154 -1.70 -10.33 -0.32
N ARG A 155 -1.86 -10.20 1.00
CA ARG A 155 -2.69 -9.15 1.60
C ARG A 155 -2.20 -7.76 1.24
N ALA A 156 -0.89 -7.52 1.26
CA ALA A 156 -0.31 -6.23 0.91
C ALA A 156 -0.58 -5.85 -0.55
N VAL A 157 -0.33 -6.76 -1.50
CA VAL A 157 -0.52 -6.50 -2.94
C VAL A 157 -1.99 -6.31 -3.30
N PHE A 158 -2.87 -7.09 -2.70
CA PHE A 158 -4.32 -6.98 -2.91
C PHE A 158 -5.00 -6.01 -1.94
N TRP A 159 -4.23 -5.27 -1.15
CA TRP A 159 -4.67 -4.29 -0.15
C TRP A 159 -5.80 -4.80 0.77
N GLN A 160 -5.70 -6.07 1.18
CA GLN A 160 -6.67 -6.72 2.04
C GLN A 160 -6.27 -6.63 3.51
N PRO A 161 -7.17 -6.21 4.42
CA PRO A 161 -6.86 -6.20 5.84
C PRO A 161 -6.65 -7.62 6.40
N PRO A 162 -5.82 -7.79 7.43
CA PRO A 162 -5.52 -9.09 8.01
C PRO A 162 -6.70 -9.71 8.79
N GLY A 163 -6.80 -11.05 8.78
CA GLY A 163 -7.66 -11.82 9.70
C GLY A 163 -9.13 -12.04 9.29
N THR A 164 -9.90 -12.62 10.21
CA THR A 164 -11.37 -12.83 10.15
C THR A 164 -12.17 -11.54 10.34
N GLU A 165 -11.51 -10.41 10.64
CA GLU A 165 -12.11 -9.07 10.78
C GLU A 165 -12.49 -8.41 9.43
N ARG A 166 -12.46 -9.20 8.35
CA ARG A 166 -12.85 -8.87 6.97
C ARG A 166 -14.26 -8.28 6.81
N HIS A 167 -15.04 -8.16 7.89
CA HIS A 167 -16.33 -7.48 7.94
C HIS A 167 -16.24 -5.99 8.32
N LYS A 168 -15.05 -5.45 8.58
CA LYS A 168 -14.83 -4.02 8.81
C LYS A 168 -14.57 -3.29 7.49
N SER A 169 -15.04 -2.04 7.37
CA SER A 169 -14.84 -1.23 6.16
C SER A 169 -13.34 -0.99 5.88
N LEU A 170 -12.95 -0.86 4.60
CA LEU A 170 -11.55 -0.59 4.19
C LEU A 170 -11.01 0.67 4.87
N VAL A 171 -11.83 1.71 4.98
CA VAL A 171 -11.51 2.96 5.69
C VAL A 171 -11.15 2.69 7.15
N ARG A 172 -11.93 1.86 7.85
CA ARG A 172 -11.63 1.50 9.24
C ARG A 172 -10.29 0.77 9.34
N ALA A 173 -10.06 -0.23 8.50
CA ALA A 173 -8.88 -1.08 8.60
C ALA A 173 -7.58 -0.41 8.13
N LEU A 174 -7.66 0.51 7.16
CA LEU A 174 -6.48 1.17 6.57
C LEU A 174 -6.22 2.57 7.13
N LEU A 175 -7.20 3.22 7.76
CA LEU A 175 -7.01 4.52 8.40
C LEU A 175 -7.22 4.49 9.91
N TRP A 176 -8.35 3.94 10.39
CA TRP A 176 -8.74 4.12 11.79
C TRP A 176 -7.92 3.22 12.71
N GLU A 177 -7.83 1.95 12.39
CA GLU A 177 -7.10 0.97 13.19
C GLU A 177 -5.61 1.33 13.29
N PRO A 178 -4.91 1.68 12.19
CA PRO A 178 -3.54 2.18 12.27
C PRO A 178 -3.40 3.46 13.10
N LEU A 179 -4.34 4.40 13.01
CA LEU A 179 -4.33 5.60 13.86
C LEU A 179 -4.52 5.24 15.34
N LEU A 180 -5.42 4.31 15.67
CA LEU A 180 -5.64 3.86 17.04
C LEU A 180 -4.42 3.08 17.58
N ASP A 181 -3.81 2.23 16.76
CA ASP A 181 -2.56 1.52 17.10
C ASP A 181 -1.43 2.53 17.40
N LEU A 182 -1.34 3.59 16.59
CA LEU A 182 -0.39 4.67 16.82
C LEU A 182 -0.65 5.40 18.15
N LEU A 183 -1.91 5.72 18.46
CA LEU A 183 -2.25 6.39 19.73
C LEU A 183 -1.94 5.50 20.95
N ASP A 184 -2.15 4.19 20.83
CA ASP A 184 -1.77 3.20 21.85
C ASP A 184 -0.24 3.12 22.02
N GLU A 185 0.54 3.17 20.93
CA GLU A 185 2.02 3.20 20.96
C GLU A 185 2.55 4.38 21.79
N PHE A 186 1.92 5.55 21.65
CA PHE A 186 2.26 6.75 22.41
C PHE A 186 1.57 6.85 23.80
N LYS A 187 0.97 5.74 24.28
CA LYS A 187 0.38 5.60 25.61
C LYS A 187 -0.68 6.66 25.95
N LEU A 188 -1.50 7.03 24.98
CA LEU A 188 -2.63 7.92 25.21
C LEU A 188 -3.82 7.12 25.76
N GLU A 189 -3.75 6.80 27.05
CA GLU A 189 -4.66 5.84 27.70
C GLU A 189 -6.09 6.40 27.93
N SER A 190 -6.26 7.73 27.98
CA SER A 190 -7.57 8.35 28.24
C SER A 190 -8.15 9.00 26.98
N TYR A 191 -8.76 8.17 26.15
CA TYR A 191 -9.67 8.61 25.08
C TYR A 191 -11.01 9.17 25.61
N ASP A 192 -11.15 9.32 26.93
CA ASP A 192 -12.43 9.61 27.59
C ASP A 192 -12.92 11.04 27.27
N GLN A 193 -12.01 11.90 26.81
CA GLN A 193 -12.36 13.08 26.02
C GLN A 193 -12.46 12.66 24.56
N HIS A 194 -13.63 12.18 24.12
CA HIS A 194 -13.82 11.69 22.75
C HIS A 194 -13.63 12.76 21.67
N GLN A 195 -13.68 14.05 22.02
CA GLN A 195 -13.63 15.16 21.06
C GLN A 195 -12.27 15.29 20.33
N PRO A 196 -11.10 15.29 21.01
CA PRO A 196 -9.80 15.25 20.33
C PRO A 196 -9.63 14.07 19.37
N LEU A 197 -10.06 12.86 19.75
CA LEU A 197 -9.97 11.68 18.88
C LEU A 197 -10.89 11.79 17.66
N ILE A 198 -12.14 12.22 17.86
CA ILE A 198 -13.10 12.48 16.77
C ILE A 198 -12.52 13.51 15.81
N HIS A 199 -11.97 14.61 16.33
CA HIS A 199 -11.36 15.65 15.51
C HIS A 199 -10.18 15.13 14.68
N SER A 200 -9.37 14.25 15.28
CA SER A 200 -8.19 13.66 14.64
C SER A 200 -8.56 12.68 13.54
N ILE A 201 -9.54 11.81 13.80
CA ILE A 201 -10.09 10.91 12.78
C ILE A 201 -10.69 11.71 11.64
N ARG A 202 -11.49 12.74 11.92
CA ARG A 202 -12.06 13.62 10.88
C ARG A 202 -10.97 14.32 10.07
N SER A 203 -9.94 14.83 10.73
CA SER A 203 -8.80 15.47 10.07
C SER A 203 -8.03 14.48 9.18
N LEU A 204 -7.88 13.22 9.61
CA LEU A 204 -7.28 12.17 8.78
C LEU A 204 -8.10 11.90 7.51
N HIS A 205 -9.43 11.87 7.60
CA HIS A 205 -10.30 11.68 6.42
C HIS A 205 -10.15 12.83 5.44
N LEU A 206 -10.19 14.06 5.97
CA LEU A 206 -10.02 15.26 5.16
C LEU A 206 -8.63 15.28 4.51
N ALA A 207 -7.57 14.91 5.23
CA ALA A 207 -6.21 14.80 4.68
C ALA A 207 -6.14 13.83 3.50
N CYS A 208 -6.87 12.71 3.55
CA CYS A 208 -7.01 11.74 2.47
C CYS A 208 -8.02 12.15 1.38
N GLY A 209 -8.73 13.28 1.54
CA GLY A 209 -9.75 13.75 0.59
C GLY A 209 -11.03 12.91 0.59
N ILE A 210 -11.36 12.24 1.70
CA ILE A 210 -12.58 11.44 1.86
C ILE A 210 -13.53 12.08 2.87
N GLU A 211 -14.82 11.72 2.80
CA GLU A 211 -15.84 12.27 3.68
C GLU A 211 -15.54 11.94 5.16
N ALA A 212 -15.57 12.96 6.01
CA ALA A 212 -15.31 12.80 7.43
C ALA A 212 -16.46 12.05 8.13
N PRO A 213 -16.17 11.10 9.03
CA PRO A 213 -17.21 10.32 9.69
C PRO A 213 -18.00 11.18 10.68
N ASN A 214 -19.24 10.77 10.93
CA ASN A 214 -20.05 11.33 12.01
C ASN A 214 -19.48 10.90 13.38
N GLU A 215 -19.79 11.68 14.42
CA GLU A 215 -19.27 11.43 15.77
C GLU A 215 -19.70 10.06 16.32
N SER A 216 -20.92 9.62 16.01
CA SER A 216 -21.47 8.36 16.51
C SER A 216 -20.69 7.15 15.99
N ALA A 217 -20.32 7.12 14.71
CA ALA A 217 -19.52 6.05 14.13
C ALA A 217 -18.14 5.94 14.81
N VAL A 218 -17.51 7.07 15.09
CA VAL A 218 -16.22 7.10 15.81
C VAL A 218 -16.37 6.54 17.23
N ARG A 219 -17.40 6.96 17.97
CA ARG A 219 -17.65 6.48 19.34
C ARG A 219 -17.89 4.97 19.39
N VAL A 220 -18.66 4.43 18.44
CA VAL A 220 -18.93 2.98 18.34
C VAL A 220 -17.63 2.21 18.08
N ALA A 221 -16.80 2.64 17.13
CA ALA A 221 -15.55 1.95 16.82
C ALA A 221 -14.57 1.91 18.01
N VAL A 222 -14.47 3.00 18.78
CA VAL A 222 -13.65 3.06 19.99
C VAL A 222 -14.19 2.12 21.07
N HIS A 223 -15.51 2.10 21.28
CA HIS A 223 -16.15 1.21 22.25
C HIS A 223 -15.94 -0.27 21.90
N GLU A 224 -16.11 -0.65 20.63
CA GLU A 224 -15.86 -2.01 20.15
C GLU A 224 -14.41 -2.45 20.40
N ARG A 225 -13.43 -1.57 20.16
CA ARG A 225 -12.01 -1.86 20.41
C ARG A 225 -11.72 -2.06 21.89
N LYS A 226 -12.23 -1.18 22.77
CA LYS A 226 -12.12 -1.35 24.23
C LYS A 226 -12.69 -2.70 24.68
N LYS A 227 -13.86 -3.08 24.14
CA LYS A 227 -14.49 -4.39 24.43
C LYS A 227 -13.64 -5.56 23.93
N ALA A 228 -13.05 -5.46 22.74
CA ALA A 228 -12.17 -6.49 22.18
C ALA A 228 -10.91 -6.68 23.03
N ALA A 229 -10.27 -5.59 23.47
CA ALA A 229 -9.11 -5.64 24.36
C ALA A 229 -9.42 -6.30 25.71
N LEU A 230 -10.61 -6.05 26.27
CA LEU A 230 -11.07 -6.68 27.52
C LEU A 230 -11.47 -8.17 27.35
N SER A 231 -11.71 -8.62 26.12
CA SER A 231 -12.17 -9.99 25.82
C SER A 231 -11.03 -10.94 25.42
N GLN A 232 -9.79 -10.44 25.29
CA GLN A 232 -8.63 -11.30 25.04
C GLN A 232 -8.20 -11.99 26.35
N PRO A 233 -8.08 -13.33 26.40
CA PRO A 233 -7.55 -14.01 27.57
C PRO A 233 -6.10 -13.57 27.77
N ALA A 234 -5.74 -13.21 29.00
CA ALA A 234 -4.38 -12.91 29.38
C ALA A 234 -3.48 -14.09 29.00
N ASN A 235 -2.70 -13.95 27.93
CA ASN A 235 -1.60 -14.86 27.66
C ASN A 235 -0.58 -14.64 28.78
N SER A 236 -0.57 -15.56 29.74
CA SER A 236 0.43 -15.64 30.79
C SER A 236 1.83 -15.66 30.18
N PRO A 237 2.81 -14.95 30.77
CA PRO A 237 4.18 -14.98 30.28
C PRO A 237 4.78 -16.40 30.44
N PRO A 238 5.70 -16.80 29.56
CA PRO A 238 6.39 -18.09 29.71
C PRO A 238 7.26 -18.04 30.98
N THR A 239 7.06 -19.03 31.84
CA THR A 239 7.96 -19.38 32.96
C THR A 239 9.27 -19.98 32.45
#